data_AF-K8PE18-F1
#
_entry.id   AF-K8PE18-F1
#
_cell.length_a   1.000
_cell.length_b   1.000
_cell.length_c   1.000
_cell.angle_alpha   90.00
_cell.angle_beta   90.00
_cell.angle_gamma   90.00
#
_symmetry.space_group_name_H-M   'P 1'
#
loop_
_entity.id
_entity.type
_entity.pdbx_description
1 polymer ?
#
loop_
_entity_poly.entity_id
_entity_poly.type
_entity_poly.pdbx_seq_one_letter_code
_entity_poly.pdbx_strand_id
1 'polypeptide(L)'
;MSVQCNTYVLIGTSFPYDTFSEDDMYEKLEPFMDNPFKGIHHHNGICILSDGMNGEYFIVGRVLAKSANHDGLVAPLVVRMTDAERSEVKYDIKHALGSLVTLPDFDVTPIVVSHYR
;
A
#
# COMPACT_ATOMS: atom_id res chain seq x y z
N MET A 1 7.94 22.13 2.00
CA MET A 1 7.23 20.84 2.00
C MET A 1 7.07 20.41 3.44
N SER A 2 5.85 20.12 3.90
CA SER A 2 5.63 19.60 5.25
C SER A 2 5.72 18.09 5.17
N VAL A 3 6.69 17.50 5.86
CA VAL A 3 6.75 16.04 6.03
C VAL A 3 5.46 15.58 6.71
N GLN A 4 4.88 14.49 6.24
CA GLN A 4 3.80 13.75 6.89
C GLN A 4 4.34 12.45 7.45
N CYS A 5 3.87 12.09 8.64
CA CYS A 5 4.09 10.78 9.21
C CYS A 5 2.74 10.20 9.60
N ASN A 6 2.30 9.16 8.90
CA ASN A 6 1.04 8.49 9.17
C ASN A 6 1.31 7.01 9.44
N THR A 7 0.54 6.41 10.34
CA THR A 7 0.51 4.97 10.57
C THR A 7 -0.64 4.37 9.79
N TYR A 8 -0.35 3.37 8.97
CA TYR A 8 -1.30 2.63 8.17
C TYR A 8 -1.46 1.22 8.70
N VAL A 9 -2.70 0.72 8.61
CA VAL A 9 -2.98 -0.71 8.74
C VAL A 9 -3.67 -1.15 7.47
N LEU A 10 -3.16 -2.21 6.85
CA LEU A 10 -3.64 -2.71 5.58
C LEU A 10 -3.55 -4.23 5.50
N ILE A 11 -4.31 -4.81 4.58
CA ILE A 11 -4.13 -6.19 4.13
C ILE A 11 -3.51 -6.13 2.74
N GLY A 12 -2.32 -6.70 2.59
CA GLY A 12 -1.56 -6.54 1.36
C GLY A 12 -0.22 -7.27 1.37
N THR A 13 0.68 -6.80 0.53
CA THR A 13 2.06 -7.33 0.42
C THR A 13 3.05 -6.17 0.33
N SER A 14 4.31 -6.47 0.63
CA SER A 14 5.43 -5.56 0.40
C SER A 14 6.29 -6.12 -0.73
N PHE A 15 6.65 -5.26 -1.67
CA PHE A 15 7.58 -5.55 -2.74
C PHE A 15 8.86 -4.70 -2.56
N PRO A 16 10.04 -5.24 -2.90
CA PRO A 16 11.24 -4.42 -3.06
C PRO A 16 11.00 -3.29 -4.05
N TYR A 17 11.62 -2.13 -3.81
CA TYR A 17 11.48 -0.97 -4.69
C TYR A 17 11.76 -1.26 -6.17
N ASP A 18 12.78 -2.07 -6.43
CA ASP A 18 13.20 -2.46 -7.78
C ASP A 18 12.15 -3.26 -8.56
N THR A 19 11.11 -3.76 -7.90
CA THR A 19 9.98 -4.42 -8.57
C THR A 19 9.28 -3.47 -9.56
N PHE A 20 9.36 -2.17 -9.32
CA PHE A 20 8.72 -1.13 -10.13
C PHE A 20 9.73 -0.12 -10.69
N SER A 21 10.99 -0.53 -10.93
CA SER A 21 12.07 0.37 -11.37
C SER A 21 12.08 0.71 -12.86
N GLU A 22 11.10 0.24 -13.65
CA GLU A 22 11.03 0.59 -15.08
C GLU A 22 10.73 2.08 -15.27
N ASP A 23 11.30 2.65 -16.33
CA ASP A 23 10.99 4.01 -16.76
C ASP A 23 9.45 4.14 -16.97
N ASP A 24 8.88 5.24 -16.50
CA ASP A 24 7.44 5.56 -16.48
C ASP A 24 6.56 4.73 -15.54
N MET A 25 7.10 3.77 -14.78
CA MET A 25 6.29 2.96 -13.86
C MET A 25 5.63 3.82 -12.78
N TYR A 26 6.33 4.84 -12.29
CA TYR A 26 5.79 5.80 -11.33
C TYR A 26 4.53 6.52 -11.83
N GLU A 27 4.51 6.94 -13.09
CA GLU A 27 3.35 7.60 -13.69
C GLU A 27 2.17 6.63 -13.82
N LYS A 28 2.44 5.38 -14.21
CA LYS A 28 1.43 4.32 -14.31
C LYS A 28 0.85 3.95 -12.94
N LEU A 29 1.64 4.04 -11.88
CA LEU A 29 1.22 3.73 -10.51
C LEU A 29 0.52 4.91 -9.82
N GLU A 30 0.71 6.15 -10.28
CA GLU A 30 0.14 7.37 -9.69
C GLU A 30 -1.35 7.23 -9.30
N PRO A 31 -2.24 6.65 -10.14
CA PRO A 31 -3.66 6.50 -9.78
C PRO A 31 -3.90 5.67 -8.51
N PHE A 32 -2.99 4.74 -8.19
CA PHE A 32 -3.07 3.84 -7.05
C PHE A 32 -2.32 4.35 -5.82
N MET A 33 -1.45 5.36 -5.98
CA MET A 33 -0.62 5.85 -4.88
C MET A 33 -1.46 6.60 -3.84
N ASP A 34 -1.12 6.40 -2.56
CA ASP A 34 -1.71 7.19 -1.48
C ASP A 34 -1.36 8.67 -1.63
N ASN A 35 -2.21 9.52 -1.07
CA ASN A 35 -1.88 10.92 -0.83
C ASN A 35 -1.86 11.16 0.69
N PRO A 36 -0.68 11.42 1.29
CA PRO A 36 -0.56 11.52 2.75
C PRO A 36 -1.38 12.69 3.31
N PHE A 37 -1.60 13.75 2.54
CA PHE A 37 -2.38 14.93 2.93
C PHE A 37 -3.91 14.76 2.79
N LYS A 38 -4.36 13.65 2.19
CA LYS A 38 -5.79 13.34 2.01
C LYS A 38 -6.18 12.10 2.83
N GLY A 39 -7.47 11.81 2.85
CA GLY A 39 -7.97 10.52 3.33
C GLY A 39 -7.44 9.36 2.50
N ILE A 40 -7.74 8.14 2.93
CA ILE A 40 -7.33 6.92 2.22
C ILE A 40 -7.87 6.96 0.80
N HIS A 41 -6.98 6.81 -0.19
CA HIS A 41 -7.33 6.79 -1.60
C HIS A 41 -7.11 5.38 -2.16
N HIS A 42 -8.19 4.73 -2.57
CA HIS A 42 -8.14 3.44 -3.25
C HIS A 42 -8.51 3.60 -4.72
N HIS A 43 -7.76 2.92 -5.59
CA HIS A 43 -8.09 2.78 -7.00
C HIS A 43 -8.27 1.29 -7.30
N ASN A 44 -9.45 0.90 -7.79
CA ASN A 44 -9.83 -0.51 -7.94
C ASN A 44 -9.66 -1.35 -6.65
N GLY A 45 -9.92 -0.75 -5.49
CA GLY A 45 -9.85 -1.43 -4.19
C GLY A 45 -8.44 -1.59 -3.61
N ILE A 46 -7.39 -1.14 -4.32
CA ILE A 46 -6.01 -1.17 -3.84
C ILE A 46 -5.43 0.23 -3.67
N CYS A 47 -4.43 0.33 -2.80
CA CYS A 47 -3.66 1.52 -2.51
C CYS A 47 -2.17 1.14 -2.45
N ILE A 48 -1.31 2.04 -2.93
CA ILE A 48 0.15 1.87 -2.95
C ILE A 48 0.81 2.90 -2.03
N LEU A 49 1.59 2.41 -1.08
CA LEU A 49 2.51 3.22 -0.27
C LEU A 49 3.92 2.99 -0.82
N SER A 50 4.47 4.00 -1.49
CA SER A 50 5.86 3.99 -1.97
C SER A 50 6.76 4.63 -0.94
N ASP A 51 7.87 3.99 -0.57
CA ASP A 51 8.95 4.65 0.17
C ASP A 51 9.63 5.71 -0.70
N GLY A 52 9.03 6.90 -0.76
CA GLY A 52 9.52 7.99 -1.60
C GLY A 52 10.75 8.70 -1.04
N MET A 53 11.16 8.43 0.21
CA MET A 53 12.30 9.09 0.84
C MET A 53 13.59 8.26 0.73
N ASN A 54 13.51 6.94 0.95
CA ASN A 54 14.68 6.07 0.89
C ASN A 54 14.61 5.04 -0.25
N GLY A 55 13.45 4.87 -0.89
CA GLY A 55 13.31 3.96 -2.02
C GLY A 55 13.49 2.49 -1.65
N GLU A 56 13.03 2.04 -0.48
CA GLU A 56 13.24 0.65 -0.06
C GLU A 56 12.10 -0.29 -0.46
N TYR A 57 10.86 0.20 -0.49
CA TYR A 57 9.68 -0.66 -0.69
C TYR A 57 8.51 0.01 -1.42
N PHE A 58 7.65 -0.85 -1.96
CA PHE A 58 6.25 -0.55 -2.25
C PHE A 58 5.36 -1.48 -1.42
N ILE A 59 4.45 -0.92 -0.64
CA ILE A 59 3.39 -1.69 0.02
C ILE A 59 2.12 -1.53 -0.81
N VAL A 60 1.53 -2.65 -1.23
CA VAL A 60 0.34 -2.68 -2.08
C VAL A 60 -0.74 -3.46 -1.36
N GLY A 61 -1.93 -2.87 -1.23
CA GLY A 61 -3.08 -3.59 -0.67
C GLY A 61 -4.26 -2.71 -0.31
N ARG A 62 -5.18 -3.27 0.48
CA ARG A 62 -6.38 -2.59 0.96
C ARG A 62 -6.10 -1.97 2.32
N VAL A 63 -5.97 -0.64 2.35
CA VAL A 63 -5.82 0.13 3.61
C VAL A 63 -7.13 0.10 4.40
N LEU A 64 -7.03 -0.35 5.65
CA LEU A 64 -8.13 -0.46 6.62
C LEU A 64 -8.21 0.76 7.53
N ALA A 65 -7.05 1.32 7.90
CA ALA A 65 -6.94 2.48 8.78
C ALA A 65 -5.69 3.30 8.46
N LYS A 66 -5.78 4.61 8.72
CA LYS A 66 -4.70 5.58 8.61
C LYS A 66 -4.80 6.53 9.81
N SER A 67 -3.70 6.80 10.50
CA SER A 67 -3.66 7.79 11.59
C SER A 67 -3.58 9.23 11.06
N ALA A 68 -3.86 10.19 11.93
CA ALA A 68 -3.56 11.59 11.65
C ALA A 68 -2.04 11.83 11.56
N ASN A 69 -1.65 12.98 10.99
CA ASN A 69 -0.24 13.34 10.86
C ASN A 69 0.45 13.44 12.22
N HIS A 70 1.59 12.78 12.37
CA HIS A 70 2.38 12.66 13.60
C HIS A 70 1.64 12.05 14.79
N ASP A 71 0.57 11.30 14.53
CA ASP A 71 -0.21 10.62 15.56
C ASP A 71 -0.26 9.11 15.35
N GLY A 72 -0.60 8.39 16.42
CA GLY A 72 -0.88 6.96 16.40
C GLY A 72 -2.33 6.64 16.02
N LEU A 73 -2.67 5.36 16.01
CA LEU A 73 -4.06 4.93 15.92
C LEU A 73 -4.75 5.21 17.27
N VAL A 74 -5.87 5.92 17.23
CA VAL A 74 -6.61 6.37 18.43
C VAL A 74 -7.33 5.23 19.17
N ALA A 75 -7.48 4.07 18.55
CA ALA A 75 -8.14 2.91 19.13
C ALA A 75 -7.42 1.61 18.72
N PRO A 76 -7.47 0.56 19.55
CA PRO A 76 -6.97 -0.76 19.16
C PRO A 76 -7.67 -1.24 17.89
N LEU A 77 -6.89 -1.67 16.91
CA LEU A 77 -7.40 -2.30 15.70
C LEU A 77 -7.04 -3.79 15.72
N VAL A 78 -8.05 -4.64 15.61
CA VAL A 78 -7.85 -6.09 15.50
C VAL A 78 -8.10 -6.49 14.06
N VAL A 79 -7.04 -6.85 13.35
CA VAL A 79 -7.14 -7.36 11.98
C VAL A 79 -7.21 -8.88 12.03
N ARG A 80 -8.32 -9.43 11.57
CA ARG A 80 -8.48 -10.86 11.29
C ARG A 80 -8.65 -10.99 9.80
N MET A 81 -7.87 -11.86 9.19
CA MET A 81 -7.92 -12.10 7.76
C MET A 81 -8.24 -13.57 7.52
N THR A 82 -9.31 -13.82 6.79
CA THR A 82 -9.70 -15.14 6.30
C THR A 82 -8.94 -15.51 5.03
N ASP A 83 -8.90 -16.80 4.69
CA ASP A 83 -8.29 -17.24 3.43
C ASP A 83 -9.05 -16.73 2.20
N ALA A 84 -10.36 -16.50 2.33
CA ALA A 84 -11.18 -15.88 1.29
C ALA A 84 -10.75 -14.42 1.04
N GLU A 85 -10.63 -13.61 2.09
CA GLU A 85 -10.14 -12.22 1.98
C GLU A 85 -8.70 -12.16 1.47
N ARG A 86 -7.83 -13.07 1.94
CA ARG A 86 -6.45 -13.19 1.43
C ARG A 86 -6.44 -13.43 -0.08
N SER A 87 -7.28 -14.35 -0.55
CA SER A 87 -7.39 -14.70 -1.97
C SER A 87 -7.99 -13.56 -2.80
N GLU A 88 -9.00 -12.86 -2.27
CA GLU A 88 -9.63 -11.69 -2.89
C GLU A 88 -8.61 -10.56 -3.06
N VAL A 89 -7.91 -10.16 -2.00
CA VAL A 89 -6.89 -9.10 -2.09
C VAL A 89 -5.74 -9.51 -3.01
N LYS A 90 -5.31 -10.78 -2.98
CA LYS A 90 -4.29 -11.29 -3.92
C LYS A 90 -4.76 -11.19 -5.37
N TYR A 91 -6.04 -11.49 -5.63
CA TYR A 91 -6.65 -11.31 -6.95
C TYR A 91 -6.71 -9.83 -7.35
N ASP A 92 -7.18 -8.95 -6.47
CA ASP A 92 -7.30 -7.51 -6.74
C ASP A 92 -5.94 -6.89 -7.11
N ILE A 93 -4.88 -7.22 -6.37
CA ILE A 93 -3.52 -6.75 -6.66
C ILE A 93 -3.06 -7.23 -8.04
N LYS A 94 -3.25 -8.53 -8.35
CA LYS A 94 -2.88 -9.08 -9.66
C LYS A 94 -3.68 -8.48 -10.80
N HIS A 95 -4.98 -8.26 -10.60
CA HIS A 95 -5.85 -7.69 -11.62
C HIS A 95 -5.53 -6.22 -11.89
N ALA A 96 -5.26 -5.45 -10.83
CA ALA A 96 -4.98 -4.02 -10.94
C ALA A 96 -3.58 -3.73 -11.50
N LEU A 97 -2.56 -4.52 -11.13
CA LEU A 97 -1.17 -4.24 -11.49
C LEU A 97 -0.58 -5.20 -12.52
N GLY A 98 -1.20 -6.36 -12.75
CA GLY A 98 -0.63 -7.41 -13.62
C GLY A 98 -0.58 -7.05 -15.11
N SER A 99 -1.33 -6.03 -15.54
CA SER A 99 -1.19 -5.45 -16.88
C SER A 99 -0.06 -4.42 -16.98
N LEU A 100 0.43 -3.91 -15.85
CA LEU A 100 1.46 -2.89 -15.77
C LEU A 100 2.84 -3.51 -15.56
N VAL A 101 2.92 -4.55 -14.73
CA VAL A 101 4.20 -5.19 -14.35
C VAL A 101 4.02 -6.69 -14.11
N THR A 102 5.07 -7.45 -14.35
CA THR A 102 5.13 -8.86 -13.93
C THR A 102 5.43 -8.92 -12.44
N LEU A 103 4.41 -9.26 -11.65
CA LEU A 103 4.56 -9.42 -10.21
C LEU A 103 5.24 -10.76 -9.89
N PRO A 104 6.23 -10.80 -8.96
CA PRO A 104 6.73 -12.06 -8.41
C PRO A 104 5.59 -12.79 -7.65
N ASP A 105 5.77 -14.06 -7.29
CA ASP A 105 4.81 -14.65 -6.35
C ASP A 105 4.91 -13.96 -4.99
N PHE A 106 3.76 -13.74 -4.36
CA PHE A 106 3.65 -13.00 -3.11
C PHE A 106 2.53 -13.56 -2.25
N ASP A 107 2.63 -13.36 -0.95
CA ASP A 107 1.56 -13.65 -0.02
C ASP A 107 0.91 -12.35 0.45
N VAL A 108 -0.36 -12.44 0.83
CA VAL A 108 -1.10 -11.31 1.38
C VAL A 108 -1.19 -11.49 2.89
N THR A 109 -0.82 -10.46 3.63
CA THR A 109 -0.80 -10.47 5.09
C THR A 109 -1.29 -9.12 5.66
N PRO A 110 -1.74 -9.09 6.92
CA PRO A 110 -1.92 -7.83 7.64
C PRO A 110 -0.56 -7.14 7.84
N ILE A 111 -0.47 -5.87 7.45
CA ILE A 111 0.73 -5.04 7.59
C ILE A 111 0.35 -3.79 8.38
N VAL A 112 1.19 -3.45 9.37
CA VAL A 112 1.16 -2.16 10.08
C VAL A 112 2.46 -1.45 9.76
N VAL A 113 2.36 -0.21 9.26
CA VAL A 113 3.54 0.56 8.84
C VAL A 113 3.38 2.03 9.23
N SER A 114 4.42 2.61 9.81
CA SER A 114 4.57 4.06 9.91
C SER A 114 5.34 4.54 8.69
N HIS A 115 4.70 5.40 7.90
CA HIS A 115 5.18 5.81 6.59
C HIS A 115 5.40 7.33 6.56
N TYR A 116 6.55 7.74 6.03
CA TYR A 116 7.00 9.13 5.93
C TYR A 116 6.96 9.58 4.48
N ARG A 117 6.35 10.73 4.20
CA ARG A 117 6.31 11.31 2.86
C ARG A 117 6.24 12.84 2.90
#